data_AF-A0A7V9J3A6-F1
#
_entry.id   AF-A0A7V9J3A6-F1
#
_cell.length_a   1.000
_cell.length_b   1.000
_cell.length_c   1.000
_cell.angle_alpha   90.00
_cell.angle_beta   90.00
_cell.angle_gamma   90.00
#
_symmetry.space_group_name_H-M   'P 1'
#
loop_
_entity.id
_entity.type
_entity.pdbx_description
1 polymer ?
#
loop_
_entity_poly.entity_id
_entity_poly.type
_entity_poly.pdbx_seq_one_letter_code
_entity_poly.pdbx_strand_id
1 'polypeptide(L)'
;MPKNAEGKLGSNASHSVGMLVQHLVFWNENALARFRGERPPRFGDSDETFTKFDAANWDDLVLRLDKVMQELEDLVEKTPENKLADEASTISSLCTHNAYHIGQILSLRVLQGSWNPEDSVE
;
A
#
# COMPACT_ATOMS: atom_id res chain seq x y z
N MET A 1 3.29 -15.28 7.38
CA MET A 1 3.24 -13.94 7.99
C MET A 1 4.51 -13.66 8.79
N PRO A 2 5.23 -12.55 8.54
CA PRO A 2 6.36 -12.16 9.39
C PRO A 2 5.86 -11.85 10.82
N LYS A 3 6.71 -12.05 11.85
CA LYS A 3 6.35 -11.86 13.29
C LYS A 3 5.77 -10.48 13.64
N ASN A 4 5.84 -9.54 12.71
CA ASN A 4 5.59 -8.11 12.86
C ASN A 4 4.33 -7.61 12.12
N ALA A 5 3.53 -8.52 11.57
CA ALA A 5 2.26 -8.13 10.97
C ALA A 5 1.21 -7.79 12.04
N GLU A 6 1.29 -8.38 13.23
CA GLU A 6 0.35 -8.14 14.33
C GLU A 6 0.76 -6.94 15.21
N GLY A 7 -0.11 -5.94 15.29
CA GLY A 7 -0.13 -4.92 16.34
C GLY A 7 0.92 -3.79 16.28
N LYS A 8 0.57 -2.63 16.84
CA LYS A 8 1.53 -1.52 17.06
C LYS A 8 2.58 -1.94 18.09
N LEU A 9 3.85 -1.57 17.90
CA LEU A 9 4.95 -1.79 18.88
C LEU A 9 4.82 -0.90 20.15
N GLY A 10 3.60 -0.54 20.58
CA GLY A 10 3.28 0.41 21.65
C GLY A 10 2.20 1.41 21.27
N SER A 11 1.62 2.12 22.24
CA SER A 11 0.53 3.09 22.02
C SER A 11 0.94 4.29 21.14
N ASN A 12 2.22 4.65 21.14
CA ASN A 12 2.83 5.70 20.29
C ASN A 12 3.64 5.12 19.12
N ALA A 13 3.60 3.81 18.90
CA ALA A 13 4.39 3.18 17.86
C ALA A 13 3.73 3.32 16.49
N SER A 14 4.58 3.31 15.45
CA SER A 14 4.15 3.18 14.06
C SER A 14 3.25 1.95 13.86
N HIS A 15 2.34 2.05 12.89
CA HIS A 15 1.48 0.93 12.47
C HIS A 15 2.32 -0.32 12.17
N SER A 16 1.78 -1.51 12.45
CA SER A 16 2.45 -2.77 12.13
C SER A 16 2.67 -2.91 10.62
N VAL A 17 3.54 -3.83 10.20
CA VAL A 17 3.71 -4.11 8.76
C VAL A 17 2.39 -4.56 8.14
N GLY A 18 1.59 -5.36 8.85
CA GLY A 18 0.26 -5.78 8.40
C GLY A 18 -0.70 -4.62 8.18
N MET A 19 -0.75 -3.69 9.15
CA MET A 19 -1.58 -2.49 9.06
C MET A 19 -1.15 -1.57 7.91
N LEU A 20 0.16 -1.42 7.68
CA LEU A 20 0.70 -0.62 6.57
C LEU A 20 0.37 -1.24 5.20
N VAL A 21 0.51 -2.57 5.07
CA VAL A 21 0.12 -3.29 3.84
C VAL A 21 -1.38 -3.17 3.60
N GLN A 22 -2.21 -3.25 4.65
CA GLN A 22 -3.67 -3.08 4.55
C GLN A 22 -4.05 -1.68 4.07
N HIS A 23 -3.33 -0.67 4.55
CA HIS A 23 -3.50 0.71 4.13
C HIS A 23 -3.12 0.91 2.67
N LEU A 24 -1.99 0.33 2.23
CA LEU A 24 -1.54 0.37 0.84
C LEU A 24 -2.56 -0.29 -0.10
N VAL A 25 -3.04 -1.50 0.22
CA VAL A 25 -4.06 -2.19 -0.58
C VAL A 25 -5.30 -1.32 -0.76
N PHE A 26 -5.82 -0.74 0.33
CA PHE A 26 -7.01 0.09 0.28
C PHE A 26 -6.86 1.29 -0.67
N TRP A 27 -5.77 2.05 -0.54
CA TRP A 27 -5.56 3.27 -1.33
C TRP A 27 -5.25 2.98 -2.80
N ASN A 28 -4.48 1.93 -3.10
CA ASN A 28 -4.22 1.53 -4.47
C ASN A 28 -5.48 1.00 -5.16
N GLU A 29 -6.32 0.19 -4.48
CA GLU A 29 -7.59 -0.29 -5.04
C GLU A 29 -8.58 0.87 -5.26
N ASN A 30 -8.60 1.86 -4.35
CA ASN A 30 -9.40 3.06 -4.50
C ASN A 30 -8.95 3.91 -5.68
N ALA A 31 -7.64 4.10 -5.85
CA ALA A 31 -7.08 4.85 -6.97
C ALA A 31 -7.41 4.14 -8.28
N LEU A 32 -7.18 2.84 -8.36
CA LEU A 32 -7.48 2.04 -9.55
C LEU A 32 -8.96 2.13 -9.97
N ALA A 33 -9.89 2.04 -9.00
CA ALA A 33 -11.31 2.24 -9.26
C ALA A 33 -11.59 3.63 -9.85
N ARG A 34 -10.97 4.69 -9.31
CA ARG A 34 -11.12 6.06 -9.84
C ARG A 34 -10.57 6.17 -11.27
N PHE A 35 -9.39 5.59 -11.54
CA PHE A 35 -8.81 5.54 -12.89
C PHE A 35 -9.74 4.86 -13.90
N ARG A 36 -10.50 3.85 -13.47
CA ARG A 36 -11.51 3.16 -14.28
C ARG A 36 -12.83 3.95 -14.41
N GLY A 37 -12.96 5.11 -13.77
CA GLY A 37 -14.19 5.89 -13.74
C GLY A 37 -15.26 5.33 -12.79
N GLU A 38 -14.88 4.41 -11.92
CA GLU A 38 -15.76 3.78 -10.93
C GLU A 38 -15.85 4.64 -9.65
N ARG A 39 -16.87 4.36 -8.82
CA ARG A 39 -16.98 4.99 -7.49
C ARG A 39 -16.37 4.07 -6.45
N PRO A 40 -15.22 4.43 -5.86
CA PRO A 40 -14.65 3.60 -4.81
C PRO A 40 -15.51 3.64 -3.53
N PRO A 41 -15.35 2.66 -2.64
CA PRO A 41 -16.03 2.63 -1.36
C PRO A 41 -15.76 3.90 -0.56
N ARG A 42 -16.80 4.44 0.08
CA ARG A 42 -16.64 5.58 0.99
C ARG A 42 -15.96 5.09 2.28
N PHE A 43 -14.98 5.84 2.75
CA PHE A 43 -14.34 5.64 4.05
C PHE A 43 -14.59 6.86 4.95
N GLY A 44 -14.54 6.66 6.26
CA GLY A 44 -14.71 7.73 7.25
C GLY A 44 -13.42 8.53 7.41
N ASP A 45 -12.50 8.01 8.22
CA ASP A 45 -11.18 8.60 8.48
C ASP A 45 -10.06 7.71 7.92
N SER A 46 -8.92 8.31 7.61
CA SER A 46 -7.67 7.65 7.22
C SER A 46 -7.26 6.56 8.22
N ASP A 47 -7.48 6.77 9.52
CA ASP A 47 -7.18 5.79 10.57
C ASP A 47 -7.97 4.48 10.43
N GLU A 48 -9.19 4.53 9.87
CA GLU A 48 -10.06 3.36 9.66
C GLU A 48 -9.46 2.35 8.67
N THR A 49 -8.55 2.81 7.81
CA THR A 49 -7.95 1.96 6.78
C THR A 49 -6.81 1.10 7.33
N PHE A 50 -6.25 1.44 8.49
CA PHE A 50 -5.23 0.63 9.16
C PHE A 50 -5.83 -0.45 10.07
N THR A 51 -7.02 -0.21 10.62
CA THR A 51 -7.62 -1.02 11.71
C THR A 51 -8.37 -2.25 11.21
N LYS A 52 -8.59 -2.39 9.90
CA LYS A 52 -9.21 -3.57 9.28
C LYS A 52 -8.27 -4.76 9.10
N PHE A 53 -7.00 -4.62 9.49
CA PHE A 53 -6.03 -5.68 9.35
C PHE A 53 -6.36 -6.86 10.28
N ASP A 54 -6.35 -8.06 9.72
CA ASP A 54 -6.39 -9.34 10.43
C ASP A 54 -5.22 -10.20 9.93
N ALA A 55 -4.44 -10.74 10.87
CA ALA A 55 -3.32 -11.63 10.61
C ALA A 55 -3.71 -12.88 9.80
N ALA A 56 -4.94 -13.38 10.00
CA ALA A 56 -5.47 -14.51 9.25
C ALA A 56 -5.55 -14.24 7.74
N ASN A 57 -5.64 -12.96 7.34
CA ASN A 57 -5.77 -12.55 5.94
C ASN A 57 -4.45 -12.08 5.32
N TRP A 58 -3.31 -12.28 6.00
CA TRP A 58 -2.02 -11.79 5.52
C TRP A 58 -1.69 -12.23 4.08
N ASP A 59 -1.86 -13.51 3.77
CA ASP A 59 -1.50 -14.04 2.45
C ASP A 59 -2.42 -13.46 1.35
N ASP A 60 -3.72 -13.31 1.62
CA ASP A 60 -4.67 -12.63 0.71
C ASP A 60 -4.28 -11.16 0.50
N LEU A 61 -3.86 -10.49 1.57
CA LEU A 61 -3.49 -9.08 1.53
C LEU A 61 -2.25 -8.83 0.66
N VAL A 62 -1.25 -9.71 0.75
CA VAL A 62 -0.06 -9.66 -0.11
C VAL A 62 -0.45 -9.88 -1.57
N LEU A 63 -1.29 -10.89 -1.86
CA LEU A 63 -1.77 -11.16 -3.22
C LEU A 63 -2.57 -9.99 -3.79
N ARG A 64 -3.40 -9.34 -2.98
CA ARG A 64 -4.17 -8.16 -3.40
C ARG A 64 -3.27 -6.96 -3.66
N LEU A 65 -2.25 -6.74 -2.84
CA LEU A 65 -1.29 -5.66 -3.07
C LEU A 65 -0.53 -5.88 -4.37
N ASP A 66 -0.01 -7.09 -4.60
CA ASP A 66 0.68 -7.45 -5.84
C ASP A 66 -0.23 -7.24 -7.06
N LYS A 67 -1.46 -7.78 -7.00
CA LYS A 67 -2.44 -7.65 -8.06
C LYS A 67 -2.79 -6.20 -8.38
N VAL A 68 -3.06 -5.36 -7.38
CA VAL A 68 -3.46 -3.97 -7.64
C VAL A 68 -2.32 -3.14 -8.20
N MET A 69 -1.07 -3.42 -7.80
CA MET A 69 0.10 -2.77 -8.36
C MET A 69 0.29 -3.15 -9.84
N GLN A 70 0.19 -4.44 -10.18
CA GLN A 70 0.23 -4.90 -11.58
C GLN A 70 -0.91 -4.29 -12.42
N GLU A 71 -2.14 -4.21 -11.88
CA GLU A 71 -3.26 -3.59 -12.60
C GLU A 71 -3.08 -2.07 -12.81
N LEU A 72 -2.41 -1.38 -11.88
CA LEU A 72 -2.06 0.04 -12.03
C LEU A 72 -0.96 0.23 -13.08
N GLU A 73 0.09 -0.60 -13.06
CA GLU A 73 1.15 -0.61 -14.08
C GLU A 73 0.58 -0.81 -15.49
N ASP A 74 -0.23 -1.86 -15.65
CA ASP A 74 -0.95 -2.18 -16.89
C ASP A 74 -1.83 -1.01 -17.36
N LEU A 75 -2.53 -0.36 -16.43
CA LEU A 75 -3.40 0.76 -16.74
C LEU A 75 -2.58 1.96 -17.23
N VAL A 76 -1.47 2.27 -16.58
CA VAL A 76 -0.58 3.36 -16.99
C VAL A 76 0.01 3.07 -18.37
N GLU A 77 0.51 1.85 -18.61
CA GLU A 77 1.10 1.45 -19.90
C GLU A 77 0.10 1.60 -21.06
N LYS A 78 -1.18 1.28 -20.83
CA LYS A 78 -2.23 1.27 -21.86
C LYS A 78 -2.94 2.63 -22.01
N THR A 79 -2.71 3.58 -21.11
CA THR A 79 -3.40 4.87 -21.13
C THR A 79 -2.71 5.87 -22.05
N PRO A 80 -3.42 6.53 -22.97
CA PRO A 80 -2.84 7.57 -23.82
C PRO A 80 -2.23 8.72 -23.00
N GLU A 81 -1.09 9.25 -23.46
CA GLU A 81 -0.31 10.28 -22.74
C GLU A 81 -1.13 11.50 -22.33
N ASN A 82 -2.03 11.98 -23.20
CA ASN A 82 -2.88 13.13 -22.88
C ASN A 82 -3.83 12.86 -21.70
N LYS A 83 -4.29 11.62 -21.53
CA LYS A 83 -5.11 11.23 -20.37
C LYS A 83 -4.26 11.00 -19.13
N LEU A 84 -3.05 10.46 -19.28
CA LEU A 84 -2.09 10.36 -18.18
C LEU A 84 -1.72 11.75 -17.63
N ALA A 85 -1.60 12.75 -18.50
CA ALA A 85 -1.31 14.13 -18.10
C ALA A 85 -2.42 14.70 -17.21
N ASP A 86 -3.69 14.42 -17.51
CA ASP A 86 -4.84 14.86 -16.70
C ASP A 86 -4.81 14.23 -15.29
N GLU A 87 -4.30 13.01 -15.17
CA GLU A 87 -4.24 12.25 -13.91
C GLU A 87 -2.87 12.32 -13.21
N ALA A 88 -1.90 13.03 -13.77
CA ALA A 88 -0.50 12.99 -13.33
C ALA A 88 -0.32 13.36 -11.86
N SER A 89 -1.11 14.32 -11.35
CA SER A 89 -1.08 14.70 -9.94
C SER A 89 -1.55 13.57 -9.02
N THR A 90 -2.60 12.83 -9.42
CA THR A 90 -3.13 11.69 -8.68
C THR A 90 -2.14 10.52 -8.68
N ILE A 91 -1.54 10.20 -9.84
CA ILE A 91 -0.50 9.17 -9.94
C ILE A 91 0.69 9.53 -9.03
N SER A 92 1.19 10.76 -9.12
CA SER A 92 2.32 11.23 -8.31
C SER A 92 2.02 11.18 -6.80
N SER A 93 0.81 11.57 -6.41
CA SER A 93 0.39 11.49 -5.00
C SER A 93 0.30 10.05 -4.52
N LEU A 94 -0.18 9.11 -5.34
CA LEU A 94 -0.25 7.69 -5.00
C LEU A 94 1.16 7.08 -4.88
N CYS A 95 2.06 7.38 -5.81
CA CYS A 95 3.45 6.92 -5.75
C CYS A 95 4.18 7.44 -4.51
N THR A 96 3.98 8.72 -4.16
CA THR A 96 4.57 9.33 -2.96
C THR A 96 4.05 8.66 -1.68
N HIS A 97 2.75 8.40 -1.62
CA HIS A 97 2.11 7.68 -0.51
C HIS A 97 2.66 6.25 -0.36
N ASN A 98 2.75 5.51 -1.48
CA ASN A 98 3.33 4.17 -1.49
C ASN A 98 4.78 4.19 -1.00
N ALA A 99 5.62 5.08 -1.53
CA ALA A 99 7.02 5.21 -1.13
C ALA A 99 7.17 5.52 0.37
N TYR A 100 6.34 6.42 0.90
CA TYR A 100 6.34 6.76 2.32
C TYR A 100 6.09 5.55 3.22
N HIS A 101 5.02 4.79 2.94
CA HIS A 101 4.67 3.63 3.77
C HIS A 101 5.57 2.42 3.53
N ILE A 102 6.10 2.21 2.33
CA ILE A 102 7.13 1.20 2.07
C ILE A 102 8.40 1.52 2.86
N GLY A 103 8.79 2.79 2.96
CA GLY A 103 9.90 3.23 3.81
C GLY A 103 9.67 2.91 5.29
N GLN A 104 8.44 3.04 5.78
CA GLN A 104 8.06 2.62 7.14
C GLN A 104 8.16 1.10 7.32
N ILE A 105 7.67 0.31 6.36
CA ILE A 105 7.77 -1.16 6.38
C ILE A 105 9.25 -1.58 6.43
N LEU A 106 10.10 -0.99 5.59
CA LEU A 106 11.53 -1.29 5.55
C LEU A 106 12.19 -0.95 6.90
N SER A 107 11.94 0.25 7.43
CA SER A 107 12.48 0.70 8.72
C SER A 107 12.09 -0.24 9.86
N LEU A 108 10.82 -0.69 9.89
CA LEU A 108 10.35 -1.66 10.88
C LEU A 108 11.07 -3.01 10.72
N ARG A 109 11.22 -3.50 9.49
CA ARG A 109 11.94 -4.77 9.24
C ARG A 109 13.39 -4.70 9.69
N VAL A 110 14.09 -3.58 9.46
CA VAL A 110 15.46 -3.33 9.92
C VAL A 110 15.53 -3.32 11.45
N LEU A 111 14.70 -2.52 12.12
CA LEU A 111 14.68 -2.41 13.58
C LEU A 111 14.39 -3.76 14.28
N GLN A 112 13.68 -4.65 13.59
CA GLN A 112 13.31 -5.97 14.09
C GLN A 112 14.29 -7.08 13.68
N GLY A 113 15.35 -6.76 12.93
CA GLY A 113 16.33 -7.74 12.44
C GLY A 113 15.77 -8.74 11.42
N SER A 114 14.66 -8.39 10.76
CA SER A 114 13.97 -9.22 9.74
C SER A 114 14.20 -8.73 8.30
N TRP A 115 15.08 -7.74 8.15
CA TRP A 115 15.56 -7.25 6.86
C TRP A 115 16.92 -7.86 6.56
N ASN A 116 17.07 -8.39 5.35
CA ASN A 116 18.36 -8.76 4.80
C ASN A 116 18.80 -7.65 3.82
N PRO A 117 19.94 -6.97 4.04
CA PRO A 117 20.43 -5.92 3.15
C PRO A 117 20.59 -6.37 1.69
N GLU A 118 20.87 -7.66 1.44
CA GLU A 118 20.97 -8.22 0.08
C GLU A 118 19.62 -8.25 -0.66
N ASP A 119 18.49 -8.04 0.03
CA ASP A 119 17.16 -7.95 -0.58
C ASP A 119 16.85 -6.53 -1.11
N SER A 120 17.78 -5.57 -0.99
CA SER A 120 17.60 -4.24 -1.60
C SER A 120 17.79 -4.30 -3.11
N VAL A 121 16.88 -3.68 -3.85
CA VAL A 121 17.06 -3.41 -5.29
C VAL A 121 17.87 -2.11 -5.46
N GLU A 122 19.00 -2.20 -6.17
CA GLU A 122 19.71 -1.07 -6.79
C GLU A 122 19.15 -0.74 -8.17
#